data_AF-A0A2E0XFD6-F1
#
_entry.id   AF-A0A2E0XFD6-F1
#
_cell.length_a   1.000
_cell.length_b   1.000
_cell.length_c   1.000
_cell.angle_alpha   90.00
_cell.angle_beta   90.00
_cell.angle_gamma   90.00
#
_symmetry.space_group_name_H-M   'P 1'
#
loop_
_entity.id
_entity.type
_entity.pdbx_description
1 polymer ?
#
loop_
_entity_poly.entity_id
_entity_poly.type
_entity_poly.pdbx_seq_one_letter_code
_entity_poly.pdbx_strand_id
1 'polypeptide(L)'
;MTGSQNNAFNWCVSLLSVLTLTTASICWGAGKILFEEDFEAKKINKDVWVPSPTWKIIDGTLDILGGGEGYTLKNDFTDFEFSADFLIVAGYNAFLMRVQDAGNLYGH
;
A
#
# COMPACT_ATOMS: atom_id res chain seq x y z
N MET A 1 7.23 47.96 21.41
CA MET A 1 6.13 46.97 21.45
C MET A 1 5.67 46.86 22.89
N THR A 2 4.38 47.07 23.16
CA THR A 2 3.82 47.02 24.52
C THR A 2 3.72 45.55 24.97
N GLY A 3 3.81 45.26 26.26
CA GLY A 3 3.82 43.88 26.78
C GLY A 3 2.63 43.01 26.32
N SER A 4 1.51 43.62 25.94
CA SER A 4 0.35 42.95 25.35
C SER A 4 0.61 42.33 23.97
N GLN A 5 1.44 42.97 23.13
CA GLN A 5 1.74 42.49 21.77
C GLN A 5 2.67 41.26 21.79
N ASN A 6 3.63 41.25 22.71
CA ASN A 6 4.54 40.10 22.90
C ASN A 6 3.78 38.86 23.39
N ASN A 7 2.77 39.04 24.24
CA ASN A 7 1.95 37.93 24.75
C ASN A 7 1.08 37.30 23.64
N ALA A 8 0.48 38.12 22.77
CA ALA A 8 -0.32 37.62 21.65
C ALA A 8 0.53 36.85 20.61
N PHE A 9 1.75 37.34 20.33
CA PHE A 9 2.68 36.67 19.42
C PHE A 9 3.14 35.32 19.97
N ASN A 10 3.53 35.26 21.25
CA ASN A 10 3.92 34.01 21.91
C ASN A 10 2.78 32.99 21.95
N TRP A 11 1.55 33.45 22.12
CA TRP A 11 0.37 32.58 22.13
C TRP A 11 0.09 31.97 20.75
N CYS A 12 0.21 32.77 19.69
CA CYS A 12 0.06 32.32 18.31
C CYS A 12 1.14 31.30 17.90
N VAL A 13 2.40 31.55 18.26
CA VAL A 13 3.52 30.62 18.02
C VAL A 13 3.32 29.31 18.78
N SER A 14 2.82 29.38 20.03
CA SER A 14 2.52 28.20 20.85
C SER A 14 1.40 27.36 20.23
N LEU A 15 0.32 28.02 19.78
CA LEU A 15 -0.78 27.35 19.08
C LEU A 15 -0.33 26.69 17.77
N LEU A 16 0.49 27.40 16.98
CA LEU A 16 1.01 26.87 15.72
C LEU A 16 1.92 25.65 15.97
N SER A 17 2.72 25.71 17.03
CA SER A 17 3.64 24.63 17.44
C SER A 17 2.88 23.39 17.97
N VAL A 18 1.81 23.59 18.73
CA VAL A 18 0.93 22.49 19.15
C VAL A 18 0.24 21.87 17.94
N LEU A 19 -0.26 22.70 17.01
CA LEU A 19 -0.92 22.21 15.79
C LEU A 19 0.05 21.38 14.94
N THR A 20 1.28 21.84 14.70
CA THR A 20 2.28 21.08 13.92
C THR A 20 2.71 19.79 14.61
N LEU A 21 2.86 19.76 15.94
CA LEU A 21 3.15 18.51 16.66
C LEU A 21 1.99 17.51 16.56
N THR A 22 0.75 17.98 16.64
CA THR A 22 -0.43 17.10 16.55
C THR A 22 -0.66 16.56 15.15
N THR A 23 -0.38 17.33 14.10
CA THR A 23 -0.50 16.85 12.72
C THR A 23 0.66 15.93 12.33
N ALA A 24 1.87 16.19 12.82
CA ALA A 24 3.02 15.31 12.59
C ALA A 24 2.83 13.91 13.20
N SER A 25 2.18 13.79 14.37
CA SER A 25 1.92 12.46 14.97
C SER A 25 0.87 11.65 14.20
N ILE A 26 -0.10 12.33 13.56
CA ILE A 26 -1.09 11.70 12.68
C ILE A 26 -0.44 11.23 11.37
N CYS A 27 0.53 12.00 10.84
CA CYS A 27 1.31 11.60 9.67
C CYS A 27 2.34 10.48 9.96
N TRP A 28 2.69 10.24 11.23
CA TRP A 28 3.58 9.16 11.66
C TRP A 28 2.86 7.93 12.21
N GLY A 29 1.53 7.87 12.11
CA GLY A 29 0.81 6.62 12.29
C GLY A 29 1.28 5.64 11.23
N ALA A 30 2.23 4.77 11.56
CA ALA A 30 2.67 3.69 10.69
C ALA A 30 1.42 2.92 10.27
N GLY A 31 1.03 3.05 9.01
CA GLY A 31 -0.11 2.34 8.45
C GLY A 31 0.05 0.86 8.80
N LYS A 32 -1.03 0.23 9.27
CA LYS A 32 -0.99 -1.20 9.54
C LYS A 32 -0.73 -1.91 8.21
N ILE A 33 0.34 -2.72 8.15
CA ILE A 33 0.58 -3.61 7.00
C ILE A 33 -0.61 -4.56 6.92
N LEU A 34 -1.39 -4.42 5.85
CA LEU A 34 -2.59 -5.21 5.61
C LEU A 34 -2.23 -6.58 5.07
N PHE A 35 -1.26 -6.61 4.16
CA PHE A 35 -0.53 -7.78 3.71
C PHE A 35 0.81 -7.30 3.12
N GLU A 36 1.79 -8.19 3.12
CA GLU A 36 3.09 -7.99 2.48
C GLU A 36 3.50 -9.33 1.88
N GLU A 37 4.08 -9.29 0.69
CA GLU A 37 4.58 -10.48 0.02
C GLU A 37 6.11 -10.39 -0.09
N ASP A 38 6.76 -11.48 0.30
CA ASP A 38 8.22 -11.60 0.30
C ASP A 38 8.61 -12.71 -0.68
N PHE A 39 8.70 -12.35 -1.95
CA PHE A 39 9.11 -13.28 -2.99
C PHE A 39 10.59 -13.72 -2.86
N GLU A 40 11.42 -12.97 -2.13
CA GLU A 40 12.81 -13.35 -1.81
C GLU A 40 12.88 -14.59 -0.92
N ALA A 41 11.79 -14.92 -0.21
CA ALA A 41 11.64 -16.19 0.50
C ALA A 41 11.52 -17.42 -0.44
N LYS A 42 11.58 -17.22 -1.77
CA LYS A 42 11.58 -18.26 -2.83
C LYS A 42 10.32 -19.13 -2.84
N LYS A 43 9.22 -18.63 -2.31
CA LYS A 43 7.92 -19.31 -2.28
C LYS A 43 6.81 -18.28 -2.39
N ILE A 44 5.69 -18.69 -2.97
CA ILE A 44 4.46 -17.89 -2.94
C ILE A 44 3.78 -18.13 -1.60
N ASN A 45 3.44 -17.06 -0.87
CA ASN A 45 2.70 -17.17 0.36
C ASN A 45 1.23 -17.54 0.09
N LYS A 46 0.89 -18.81 0.32
CA LYS A 46 -0.48 -19.34 0.14
C LYS A 46 -1.47 -18.89 1.22
N ASP A 47 -1.01 -18.21 2.26
CA ASP A 47 -1.88 -17.54 3.24
C ASP A 47 -2.28 -16.14 2.77
N VAL A 48 -1.61 -15.61 1.73
CA VAL A 48 -1.93 -14.33 1.09
C VAL A 48 -2.61 -14.55 -0.25
N TRP A 49 -2.12 -15.48 -1.07
CA TRP A 49 -2.57 -15.66 -2.45
C TRP A 49 -3.25 -17.01 -2.70
N VAL A 50 -4.25 -16.97 -3.57
CA VAL A 50 -4.65 -18.07 -4.44
C VAL A 50 -3.89 -17.89 -5.76
N PRO A 51 -2.74 -18.55 -5.96
CA PRO A 51 -1.91 -18.32 -7.13
C PRO A 51 -2.43 -19.04 -8.37
N SER A 52 -2.13 -18.47 -9.55
CA SER A 52 -2.27 -19.20 -10.80
C SER A 52 -1.26 -20.38 -10.85
N PRO A 53 -1.62 -21.53 -11.44
CA PRO A 53 -0.69 -22.64 -11.66
C PRO A 53 0.55 -22.29 -12.50
N THR A 54 0.50 -21.20 -13.25
CA THR A 54 1.57 -20.71 -14.13
C THR A 54 2.60 -19.84 -13.41
N TRP A 55 2.28 -19.33 -12.21
CA TRP A 55 3.18 -18.47 -11.44
C TRP A 55 4.43 -19.22 -11.00
N LYS A 56 5.57 -18.56 -11.10
CA LYS A 56 6.87 -19.09 -10.69
C LYS A 56 7.63 -18.03 -9.90
N ILE A 57 8.45 -18.45 -8.96
CA ILE A 57 9.43 -17.56 -8.35
C ILE A 57 10.77 -17.79 -9.01
N ILE A 58 11.35 -16.74 -9.58
CA ILE A 58 12.67 -16.75 -10.22
C ILE A 58 13.50 -15.69 -9.52
N ASP A 59 14.59 -16.10 -8.87
CA ASP A 59 15.56 -15.20 -8.23
C ASP A 59 14.91 -14.12 -7.35
N GLY A 60 13.95 -14.53 -6.51
CA GLY A 60 13.27 -13.63 -5.57
C GLY A 60 12.16 -12.78 -6.18
N THR A 61 11.85 -12.95 -7.46
CA THR A 61 10.81 -12.20 -8.18
C THR A 61 9.68 -13.14 -8.62
N LEU A 62 8.44 -12.66 -8.54
CA LEU A 62 7.30 -13.34 -9.15
C LEU A 62 7.36 -13.20 -10.67
N ASP A 63 7.51 -14.34 -11.35
CA ASP A 63 7.35 -14.48 -12.79
C ASP A 63 5.96 -15.03 -13.13
N ILE A 64 5.27 -14.32 -14.02
CA ILE A 64 3.94 -14.68 -14.54
C ILE A 64 3.98 -15.05 -16.04
N LEU A 65 5.16 -15.31 -16.62
CA LEU A 65 5.32 -15.80 -17.99
C LEU A 65 4.56 -17.12 -18.20
N GLY A 66 3.41 -17.01 -18.86
CA GLY A 66 2.39 -18.05 -18.96
C GLY A 66 0.97 -17.51 -18.76
N GLY A 67 0.84 -16.27 -18.32
CA GLY A 67 -0.43 -15.61 -18.03
C GLY A 67 -1.05 -16.14 -16.74
N GLY A 68 -2.35 -15.89 -16.56
CA GLY A 68 -3.10 -16.37 -15.40
C GLY A 68 -3.12 -15.37 -14.25
N GLU A 69 -4.28 -15.31 -13.60
CA GLU A 69 -4.57 -14.38 -12.52
C GLU A 69 -4.32 -15.03 -11.16
N GLY A 70 -3.77 -14.26 -10.24
CA GLY A 70 -3.76 -14.61 -8.83
C GLY A 70 -4.66 -13.68 -8.05
N TYR A 71 -5.27 -14.20 -6.99
CA TYR A 71 -6.19 -13.44 -6.15
C TYR A 71 -5.70 -13.44 -4.71
N THR A 72 -5.87 -12.34 -4.00
CA THR A 72 -5.65 -12.35 -2.56
C THR A 72 -6.75 -13.15 -1.87
N LEU A 73 -6.40 -13.94 -0.86
CA LEU A 73 -7.37 -14.67 -0.03
C LEU A 73 -8.26 -13.72 0.77
N LYS A 74 -7.70 -12.59 1.19
CA LYS A 74 -8.41 -11.50 1.86
C LYS A 74 -8.79 -10.44 0.82
N ASN A 75 -10.05 -9.97 0.85
CA ASN A 75 -10.62 -9.09 -0.17
C ASN A 75 -11.49 -7.95 0.41
N ASP A 76 -11.48 -7.75 1.72
CA ASP A 76 -12.26 -6.72 2.44
C ASP A 76 -11.52 -5.37 2.55
N PHE A 77 -10.53 -5.12 1.70
CA PHE A 77 -9.75 -3.88 1.69
C PHE A 77 -10.56 -2.71 1.11
N THR A 78 -10.76 -1.66 1.90
CA THR A 78 -11.50 -0.45 1.49
C THR A 78 -10.57 0.72 1.22
N ASP A 79 -9.71 1.04 2.19
CA ASP A 79 -8.78 2.17 2.18
C ASP A 79 -7.37 1.63 2.40
N PHE A 80 -6.52 1.75 1.39
CA PHE A 80 -5.17 1.23 1.42
C PHE A 80 -4.24 1.99 0.49
N GLU A 81 -2.95 1.90 0.79
CA GLU A 81 -1.87 2.23 -0.12
C GLU A 81 -1.30 0.92 -0.67
N PHE A 82 -1.03 0.87 -1.98
CA PHE A 82 -0.42 -0.28 -2.63
C PHE A 82 0.87 0.14 -3.32
N SER A 83 1.91 -0.62 -3.07
CA SER A 83 3.24 -0.44 -3.66
C SER A 83 3.76 -1.78 -4.12
N ALA A 84 4.27 -1.83 -5.34
CA ALA A 84 4.92 -3.01 -5.90
C ALA A 84 5.97 -2.58 -6.93
N ASP A 85 7.11 -3.25 -6.90
CA ASP A 85 8.10 -3.17 -7.96
C ASP A 85 7.75 -4.20 -9.03
N PHE A 86 7.64 -3.76 -10.29
CA PHE A 86 7.28 -4.65 -11.40
C PHE A 86 8.04 -4.30 -12.68
N LEU A 87 8.27 -5.31 -13.51
CA LEU A 87 8.86 -5.18 -14.84
C LEU A 87 7.98 -5.90 -15.86
N ILE A 88 7.66 -5.21 -16.96
CA ILE A 88 6.97 -5.81 -18.10
C ILE A 88 8.00 -6.06 -19.20
N VAL A 89 8.37 -7.32 -19.39
CA VAL A 89 9.33 -7.73 -20.42
C VAL A 89 8.65 -7.92 -21.78
N ALA A 90 7.46 -8.52 -21.81
CA ALA A 90 6.63 -8.69 -23.01
C ALA A 90 5.15 -8.88 -22.64
N GLY A 91 4.24 -8.34 -23.45
CA GLY A 91 2.79 -8.45 -23.24
C GLY A 91 2.23 -7.36 -22.31
N TYR A 92 1.12 -7.69 -21.62
CA TYR A 92 0.41 -6.81 -20.70
C TYR A 92 0.41 -7.40 -19.29
N ASN A 93 0.53 -6.54 -18.28
CA ASN A 93 0.36 -6.86 -16.88
C ASN A 93 -0.52 -5.78 -16.25
N ALA A 94 -1.34 -6.15 -15.27
CA ALA A 94 -2.13 -5.23 -14.48
C ALA A 94 -2.25 -5.74 -13.05
N PHE A 95 -2.21 -4.80 -12.10
CA PHE A 95 -2.76 -5.03 -10.77
C PHE A 95 -4.19 -4.50 -10.76
N LEU A 96 -5.15 -5.35 -10.38
CA LEU A 96 -6.54 -4.94 -10.25
C LEU A 96 -6.89 -4.80 -8.77
N MET A 97 -7.50 -3.68 -8.43
CA MET A 97 -7.85 -3.32 -7.07
C MET A 97 -9.36 -3.28 -6.90
N ARG A 98 -9.85 -3.72 -5.74
CA ARG A 98 -11.29 -3.71 -5.38
C ARG A 98 -12.19 -4.41 -6.42
N VAL A 99 -11.68 -5.48 -7.02
CA VAL A 99 -12.43 -6.32 -7.96
C VAL A 99 -13.60 -7.00 -7.24
N GLN A 100 -14.80 -6.90 -7.79
CA GLN A 100 -16.03 -7.41 -7.16
C GLN A 100 -16.28 -8.89 -7.47
N ASP A 101 -15.87 -9.36 -8.65
CA ASP A 101 -16.05 -10.75 -9.05
C ASP A 101 -14.84 -11.24 -9.87
N ALA A 102 -14.49 -12.51 -9.72
CA ALA A 102 -13.34 -13.12 -10.40
C ALA A 102 -13.57 -13.36 -11.90
N GLY A 103 -14.78 -13.12 -12.42
CA GLY A 103 -15.15 -13.36 -13.82
C GLY A 103 -15.17 -12.10 -14.67
N ASN A 104 -15.08 -10.93 -14.06
CA ASN A 104 -15.29 -9.64 -14.69
C ASN A 104 -14.25 -8.66 -14.14
N LEU A 105 -13.14 -8.55 -14.88
CA LEU A 105 -11.99 -7.68 -14.59
C LEU A 105 -12.31 -6.16 -14.74
N TYR A 106 -13.58 -5.76 -14.59
CA TYR A 106 -13.94 -4.36 -14.45
C TYR A 106 -13.51 -3.86 -13.06
N GLY A 107 -12.31 -3.29 -13.02
CA GLY A 107 -11.94 -2.38 -11.94
C GLY A 107 -12.74 -1.08 -12.05
N HIS A 108 -13.14 -0.52 -10.90
CA HIS A 108 -13.75 0.80 -10.82
C HIS A 108 -12.70 1.92 -10.87
#